data_AF-A0A812HNC4-F1
#
_entry.id   AF-A0A812HNC4-F1
#
_cell.length_a   1.000
_cell.length_b   1.000
_cell.length_c   1.000
_cell.angle_alpha   90.00
_cell.angle_beta   90.00
_cell.angle_gamma   90.00
#
_symmetry.space_group_name_H-M   'P 1'
#
loop_
_entity.id
_entity.type
_entity.pdbx_description
1 polymer ?
#
loop_
_entity_poly.entity_id
_entity_poly.type
_entity_poly.pdbx_seq_one_letter_code
_entity_poly.pdbx_strand_id
1 'polypeptide(L)'
;MKRLITLASLIALTATPLAAIAGGYQWTNNTKTIQGEVVDSKQAAYDMGFEMIKDYQSKSSAQLRDEFKSSFDIVDRQSFSITNAKVTVDEFLQDNGQIAYQPILNVKYEYRMREPGNR
;
A
#
# COMPACT_ATOMS: atom_id res chain seq x y z
N MET A 1 11.29 4.64 -49.66
CA MET A 1 12.23 4.55 -48.51
C MET A 1 11.80 3.36 -47.65
N LYS A 2 12.64 2.32 -47.55
CA LYS A 2 12.34 1.10 -46.77
C LYS A 2 12.60 1.38 -45.28
N ARG A 3 11.59 1.25 -44.42
CA ARG A 3 11.73 1.43 -42.97
C ARG A 3 12.24 0.13 -42.35
N LEU A 4 13.49 0.13 -41.89
CA LEU A 4 14.06 -0.91 -41.05
C LEU A 4 13.64 -0.61 -39.61
N ILE A 5 12.82 -1.47 -39.01
CA ILE A 5 12.46 -1.41 -37.60
C ILE A 5 13.41 -2.39 -36.90
N THR A 6 14.43 -1.85 -36.23
CA THR A 6 15.37 -2.65 -35.45
C THR A 6 14.73 -3.04 -34.12
N LEU A 7 14.59 -4.34 -33.89
CA LEU A 7 14.01 -4.93 -32.69
C LEU A 7 15.04 -4.83 -31.54
N ALA A 8 14.79 -3.98 -30.54
CA ALA A 8 15.61 -3.89 -29.34
C ALA A 8 15.11 -4.90 -28.29
N SER A 9 15.82 -6.01 -28.13
CA SER A 9 15.57 -6.98 -27.06
C SER A 9 16.20 -6.49 -25.75
N LEU A 10 15.37 -5.97 -24.84
CA LEU A 10 15.75 -5.66 -23.46
C LEU A 10 15.88 -6.97 -22.68
N ILE A 11 17.11 -7.35 -22.31
CA ILE A 11 17.35 -8.45 -21.38
C ILE A 11 17.02 -7.92 -19.98
N ALA A 12 15.86 -8.32 -19.45
CA ALA A 12 15.52 -8.08 -18.05
C ALA A 12 16.42 -8.96 -17.17
N LEU A 13 17.46 -8.36 -16.57
CA LEU A 13 18.17 -8.98 -15.46
C LEU A 13 17.18 -9.10 -14.29
N THR A 14 16.63 -10.29 -14.10
CA THR A 14 15.88 -10.65 -12.90
C THR A 14 16.90 -10.87 -11.77
N ALA A 15 17.27 -9.79 -11.10
CA ALA A 15 18.00 -9.88 -9.85
C ALA A 15 17.09 -10.58 -8.81
N THR A 16 17.33 -11.86 -8.54
CA THR A 16 16.76 -12.53 -7.39
C THR A 16 17.51 -12.03 -6.15
N PRO A 17 16.83 -11.44 -5.14
CA PRO A 17 17.52 -11.10 -3.90
C PRO A 17 17.91 -12.40 -3.19
N LEU A 18 19.22 -12.57 -2.98
CA LEU A 18 19.80 -13.55 -2.06
C LEU A 18 19.29 -13.26 -0.64
N ALA A 19 18.33 -14.05 -0.16
CA ALA A 19 17.98 -14.06 1.26
C ALA A 19 19.08 -14.77 2.04
N ALA A 20 19.95 -14.01 2.71
CA ALA A 20 20.91 -14.55 3.66
C ALA A 20 20.17 -15.06 4.90
N ILE A 21 20.31 -16.36 5.17
CA ILE A 21 19.59 -17.11 6.21
C ILE A 21 20.49 -17.22 7.43
N ALA A 22 20.25 -16.41 8.46
CA ALA A 22 20.69 -16.66 9.84
C ALA A 22 20.06 -15.64 10.79
N GLY A 23 19.02 -16.06 11.52
CA GLY A 23 18.65 -15.48 12.80
C GLY A 23 18.05 -14.07 12.76
N GLY A 24 16.73 -14.01 12.62
CA GLY A 24 15.94 -12.91 13.16
C GLY A 24 15.53 -11.86 12.13
N TYR A 25 14.21 -11.73 12.01
CA TYR A 25 13.47 -10.73 11.26
C TYR A 25 13.61 -10.77 9.72
N GLN A 26 12.48 -11.00 9.05
CA GLN A 26 12.36 -10.93 7.59
C GLN A 26 11.50 -9.73 7.18
N TRP A 27 11.90 -9.06 6.10
CA TRP A 27 11.07 -8.02 5.50
C TRP A 27 9.80 -8.63 4.90
N THR A 28 8.66 -8.10 5.33
CA THR A 28 7.34 -8.48 4.85
C THR A 28 6.71 -7.26 4.20
N ASN A 29 6.13 -7.45 3.02
CA ASN A 29 5.36 -6.43 2.31
C ASN A 29 3.89 -6.82 2.33
N ASN A 30 3.01 -5.86 2.61
CA ASN A 30 1.57 -6.10 2.61
C ASN A 30 0.81 -4.88 2.09
N THR A 31 -0.48 -5.07 1.77
CA THR A 31 -1.37 -4.00 1.33
C THR A 31 -2.56 -3.90 2.28
N LYS A 32 -2.96 -2.67 2.62
CA LYS A 32 -4.18 -2.36 3.36
C LYS A 32 -5.06 -1.45 2.50
N THR A 33 -6.34 -1.75 2.47
CA THR A 33 -7.36 -0.89 1.87
C THR A 33 -8.13 -0.19 2.99
N ILE A 34 -8.23 1.14 2.89
CA ILE A 34 -8.94 2.02 3.82
C ILE A 34 -9.98 2.80 3.03
N GLN A 35 -11.23 2.74 3.47
CA GLN A 35 -12.34 3.49 2.88
C GLN A 35 -12.48 4.81 3.62
N GLY A 36 -12.58 5.91 2.88
CA GLY A 36 -12.96 7.20 3.44
C GLY A 36 -14.48 7.37 3.48
N GLU A 37 -14.90 8.58 3.89
CA GLU A 37 -16.31 8.93 3.95
C GLU A 37 -16.91 9.13 2.56
N VAL A 38 -18.21 8.88 2.46
CA VAL A 38 -18.98 9.09 1.23
C VAL A 38 -19.28 10.58 1.07
N VAL A 39 -19.10 11.11 -0.13
CA VAL A 39 -19.30 12.53 -0.46
C VAL A 39 -20.05 12.70 -1.78
N ASP A 40 -20.61 13.89 -1.98
CA ASP A 40 -21.52 14.19 -3.10
C ASP A 40 -20.80 14.60 -4.39
N SER A 41 -19.46 14.64 -4.40
CA SER A 41 -18.70 14.95 -5.60
C SER A 41 -17.39 14.19 -5.73
N LYS A 42 -17.03 13.85 -6.97
CA LYS A 42 -15.79 13.15 -7.31
C LYS A 42 -14.54 13.91 -6.87
N GLN A 43 -14.52 15.24 -7.03
CA GLN A 43 -13.38 16.07 -6.64
C GLN A 43 -13.19 16.05 -5.12
N ALA A 44 -14.28 16.19 -4.34
CA ALA A 44 -14.20 16.11 -2.88
C ALA A 44 -13.68 14.74 -2.41
N ALA A 45 -14.03 13.65 -3.10
CA ALA A 45 -13.49 12.33 -2.79
C ALA A 45 -11.98 12.26 -3.05
N TYR A 46 -11.49 12.81 -4.18
CA TYR A 46 -10.05 12.85 -4.44
C TYR A 46 -9.29 13.77 -3.48
N ASP A 47 -9.85 14.92 -3.11
CA ASP A 47 -9.24 15.83 -2.14
C ASP A 47 -9.14 15.17 -0.77
N MET A 48 -10.20 14.51 -0.32
CA MET A 48 -10.19 13.70 0.90
C MET A 48 -9.16 12.57 0.82
N GLY A 49 -9.13 11.82 -0.28
CA GLY A 49 -8.16 10.76 -0.50
C GLY A 49 -6.72 11.27 -0.49
N PHE A 50 -6.45 12.47 -1.03
CA PHE A 50 -5.14 13.09 -0.98
C PHE A 50 -4.72 13.44 0.45
N GLU A 51 -5.64 13.95 1.27
CA GLU A 51 -5.39 14.15 2.70
C GLU A 51 -5.17 12.82 3.45
N MET A 52 -5.89 11.76 3.10
CA MET A 52 -5.62 10.41 3.64
C MET A 52 -4.20 9.94 3.29
N ILE A 53 -3.73 10.16 2.06
CA ILE A 53 -2.34 9.83 1.68
C ILE A 53 -1.36 10.57 2.59
N LYS A 54 -1.55 11.89 2.77
CA LYS A 54 -0.69 12.72 3.62
C LYS A 54 -0.70 12.25 5.08
N ASP A 55 -1.87 11.93 5.62
CA ASP A 55 -1.99 11.41 6.99
C ASP A 55 -1.16 10.13 7.15
N TYR A 56 -1.39 9.12 6.31
CA TYR A 56 -0.66 7.85 6.38
C TYR A 56 0.85 7.98 6.15
N GLN A 57 1.28 8.86 5.25
CA GLN A 57 2.71 9.12 5.02
C GLN A 57 3.38 9.85 6.20
N SER A 58 2.59 10.57 7.01
CA SER A 58 3.09 11.31 8.18
C SER A 58 3.16 10.47 9.47
N LYS A 59 2.48 9.31 9.50
CA LYS A 59 2.44 8.44 10.68
C LYS A 59 3.81 7.85 10.99
N SER A 60 4.13 7.79 12.29
CA SER A 60 5.29 7.05 12.78
C SER A 60 5.11 5.54 12.63
N SER A 61 6.22 4.80 12.61
CA SER A 61 6.20 3.33 12.60
C SER A 61 5.32 2.73 13.71
N ALA A 62 5.28 3.35 14.90
CA ALA A 62 4.45 2.87 16.00
C ALA A 62 2.94 3.02 15.69
N GLN A 63 2.53 4.15 15.13
CA GLN A 63 1.14 4.38 14.72
C GLN A 63 0.75 3.45 13.56
N LEU A 64 1.62 3.29 12.56
CA LEU A 64 1.38 2.38 11.44
C LEU A 64 1.22 0.92 11.91
N ARG A 65 2.04 0.49 12.88
CA ARG A 65 1.88 -0.82 13.50
C ARG A 65 0.51 -0.97 14.16
N ASP A 66 0.09 0.01 14.94
CA ASP A 66 -1.17 -0.05 15.68
C ASP A 66 -2.40 -0.13 14.75
N GLU A 67 -2.29 0.43 13.55
CA GLU A 67 -3.35 0.35 12.54
C GLU A 67 -3.32 -0.94 11.71
N PHE A 68 -2.14 -1.51 11.46
CA PHE A 68 -1.99 -2.62 10.51
C PHE A 68 -1.82 -4.00 11.16
N LYS A 69 -1.46 -4.06 12.43
CA LYS A 69 -1.16 -5.31 13.13
C LYS A 69 -1.77 -5.38 14.51
N SER A 70 -2.05 -6.60 14.93
CA SER A 70 -2.51 -6.84 16.29
C SER A 70 -1.36 -6.63 17.27
N SER A 71 -1.69 -6.23 18.50
CA SER A 71 -0.71 -6.14 19.58
C SER A 71 -0.07 -7.51 19.92
N PHE A 72 -0.68 -8.61 19.49
CA PHE A 72 -0.16 -9.97 19.68
C PHE A 72 0.82 -10.42 18.60
N ASP A 73 0.96 -9.68 17.50
CA ASP A 73 1.88 -10.03 16.41
C ASP A 73 3.35 -9.78 16.82
N ILE A 74 4.21 -10.78 16.62
CA ILE A 74 5.65 -10.66 16.93
C ILE A 74 6.37 -9.99 15.75
N VAL A 75 6.38 -8.66 15.77
CA VAL A 75 6.95 -7.80 14.73
C VAL A 75 7.91 -6.79 15.35
N ASP A 76 8.85 -6.28 14.55
CA ASP A 76 9.65 -5.14 14.94
C ASP A 76 8.82 -3.86 14.82
N ARG A 77 8.50 -3.29 15.98
CA ARG A 77 7.63 -2.13 16.13
C ARG A 77 8.17 -0.85 15.50
N GLN A 78 9.47 -0.78 15.21
CA GLN A 78 10.14 0.40 14.64
C GLN A 78 10.42 0.28 13.14
N SER A 79 9.95 -0.79 12.49
CA SER A 79 10.25 -1.09 11.07
C SER A 79 9.13 -0.75 10.08
N PHE A 80 7.98 -0.26 10.55
CA PHE A 80 6.84 0.00 9.67
C PHE A 80 7.07 1.24 8.84
N SER A 81 6.88 1.10 7.52
CA SER A 81 7.01 2.19 6.57
C SER A 81 6.01 2.03 5.42
N ILE A 82 5.50 3.16 4.92
CA ILE A 82 4.67 3.18 3.71
C ILE A 82 5.58 3.22 2.48
N THR A 83 5.44 2.22 1.60
CA THR A 83 6.22 2.12 0.36
C THR A 83 5.46 2.67 -0.84
N ASN A 84 4.13 2.63 -0.81
CA ASN A 84 3.28 3.19 -1.86
C ASN A 84 1.90 3.54 -1.29
N ALA A 85 1.33 4.65 -1.72
CA ALA A 85 -0.05 5.01 -1.42
C ALA A 85 -0.75 5.46 -2.71
N LYS A 86 -1.93 4.89 -2.98
CA LYS A 86 -2.75 5.23 -4.15
C LYS A 86 -4.21 5.35 -3.74
N VAL A 87 -4.88 6.37 -4.25
CA VAL A 87 -6.33 6.54 -4.10
C VAL A 87 -7.05 6.14 -5.38
N THR A 88 -8.15 5.43 -5.22
CA THR A 88 -9.21 5.29 -6.22
C THR A 88 -10.49 5.90 -5.69
N VAL A 89 -11.43 6.24 -6.56
CA VAL A 89 -12.76 6.73 -6.14
C VAL A 89 -13.79 5.80 -6.73
N ASP A 90 -14.60 5.23 -5.85
CA ASP A 90 -15.79 4.46 -6.23
C ASP A 90 -16.95 5.42 -6.42
N GLU A 91 -17.65 5.28 -7.55
CA GLU A 91 -18.87 6.01 -7.88
C GLU A 91 -20.03 5.02 -7.84
N PHE A 92 -21.09 5.32 -7.09
CA PHE A 92 -22.24 4.45 -6.95
C PHE A 92 -23.54 5.22 -6.74
N LEU A 93 -24.65 4.62 -7.14
CA LEU A 93 -25.99 5.15 -6.93
C LEU A 93 -26.48 4.75 -5.54
N GLN A 94 -26.91 5.71 -4.74
CA GLN A 94 -27.56 5.47 -3.45
C GLN A 94 -29.05 5.17 -3.62
N ASP A 95 -29.68 4.59 -2.58
CA ASP A 95 -31.10 4.24 -2.57
C ASP A 95 -32.04 5.45 -2.79
N ASN A 96 -31.56 6.67 -2.51
CA ASN A 96 -32.28 7.93 -2.74
C ASN A 96 -32.16 8.45 -4.19
N GLY A 97 -31.49 7.72 -5.08
CA GLY A 97 -31.26 8.08 -6.48
C GLY A 97 -30.12 9.09 -6.70
N GLN A 98 -29.36 9.47 -5.67
CA GLN A 98 -28.20 10.35 -5.80
C GLN A 98 -26.94 9.53 -6.09
N ILE A 99 -26.10 10.04 -6.99
CA ILE A 99 -24.77 9.46 -7.22
C ILE A 99 -23.85 9.98 -6.11
N ALA A 100 -23.15 9.06 -5.45
CA ALA A 100 -22.20 9.36 -4.42
C ALA A 100 -20.82 8.80 -4.75
N TYR A 101 -19.82 9.35 -4.07
CA TYR A 101 -18.41 9.09 -4.33
C TYR A 101 -17.72 8.71 -3.03
N GLN A 102 -16.94 7.64 -3.05
CA GLN A 102 -16.16 7.21 -1.89
C GLN A 102 -14.68 7.05 -2.25
N PRO A 103 -13.75 7.74 -1.57
CA PRO A 103 -12.34 7.48 -1.77
C PRO A 103 -11.92 6.17 -1.11
N ILE A 104 -11.08 5.43 -1.81
CA ILE A 104 -10.49 4.19 -1.36
C ILE A 104 -8.98 4.32 -1.44
N LEU A 105 -8.34 4.40 -0.29
CA LEU A 105 -6.90 4.43 -0.15
C LEU A 105 -6.35 3.01 -0.10
N ASN A 106 -5.45 2.69 -1.03
CA ASN A 106 -4.67 1.47 -1.05
C ASN A 106 -3.23 1.79 -0.64
N VAL A 107 -2.85 1.30 0.54
CA VAL A 107 -1.53 1.54 1.13
C VAL A 107 -0.71 0.25 1.07
N LYS A 108 0.43 0.31 0.40
CA LYS A 108 1.47 -0.72 0.51
C LYS A 108 2.44 -0.31 1.61
N TYR A 109 2.72 -1.24 2.50
CA TYR A 109 3.61 -1.03 3.62
C TYR A 109 4.53 -2.22 3.81
N GLU A 110 5.68 -1.96 4.39
CA GLU A 110 6.66 -2.97 4.76
C GLU A 110 6.97 -2.91 6.25
N TYR A 111 7.33 -4.06 6.80
CA TYR A 111 7.79 -4.18 8.18
C TYR A 111 8.62 -5.46 8.34
N ARG A 112 9.38 -5.54 9.42
CA ARG A 112 10.16 -6.71 9.80
C ARG A 112 9.35 -7.62 10.72
N MET A 113 9.10 -8.84 10.28
CA MET A 113 8.41 -9.87 11.06
C MET A 113 9.41 -10.90 11.59
N ARG A 114 9.28 -11.29 12.87
CA ARG A 114 10.12 -12.36 13.40
C ARG A 114 9.73 -13.67 12.71
N GLU A 115 10.70 -14.38 12.16
CA GLU A 115 10.45 -15.74 11.66
C GLU A 115 9.86 -16.58 12.81
N PRO A 116 8.75 -17.30 12.58
CA PRO A 116 8.38 -18.38 13.47
C PRO A 116 9.54 -19.38 13.38
N GLY A 117 10.36 -19.45 14.44
CA GLY A 117 11.40 -20.47 14.48
C GLY A 117 10.74 -21.82 14.24
N ASN A 118 11.22 -22.58 13.25
CA ASN A 118 10.84 -23.97 13.12
C ASN A 118 11.10 -24.64 14.47
N ARG A 119 10.01 -24.99 15.16
CA ARG A 119 10.06 -25.84 16.34
C ARG A 119 10.22 -27.28 15.89
#